data_AF-A0A7S2X7L5-F1
#
_entry.id   AF-A0A7S2X7L5-F1
#
_cell.length_a   1.000
_cell.length_b   1.000
_cell.length_c   1.000
_cell.angle_alpha   90.00
_cell.angle_beta   90.00
_cell.angle_gamma   90.00
#
_symmetry.space_group_name_H-M   'P 1'
#
loop_
_entity.id
_entity.type
_entity.pdbx_description
1 polymer ?
#
loop_
_entity_poly.entity_id
_entity_poly.type
_entity_poly.pdbx_seq_one_letter_code
_entity_poly.pdbx_strand_id
1 'polypeptide(L)'
;VFHGTTPDALFKIVTEGFKIGGKEVAVKNGKVHGYGVYTSTWTKDPLEYSLTSGAVILSQGLLGRYKNGATTIDHMNACYDSWSPKSQPHWVVFRKSEQLLPRYVIHFHRTDVLV
;
A
#
# COMPACT_ATOMS: atom_id res chain seq x y z
N VAL A 1 -5.01 -4.59 5.73
CA VAL A 1 -4.45 -3.29 5.30
C VAL A 1 -5.16 -2.82 4.05
N PHE A 2 -5.23 -1.51 3.84
CA PHE A 2 -5.89 -0.87 2.71
C PHE A 2 -4.87 -0.40 1.69
N HIS A 3 -5.20 -0.51 0.41
CA HIS A 3 -4.39 -0.01 -0.70
C HIS A 3 -5.26 0.79 -1.66
N GLY A 4 -4.91 2.06 -1.84
CA GLY A 4 -5.55 2.95 -2.79
C GLY A 4 -4.78 2.99 -4.11
N THR A 5 -5.49 3.04 -5.22
CA THR A 5 -4.88 2.95 -6.56
C THR A 5 -5.80 3.45 -7.67
N THR A 6 -5.24 3.62 -8.87
CA THR A 6 -5.97 4.06 -10.07
C THR A 6 -6.81 2.92 -10.67
N PRO A 7 -7.86 3.20 -11.47
CA PRO A 7 -8.70 2.17 -12.09
C PRO A 7 -7.92 1.06 -12.81
N ASP A 8 -6.98 1.44 -13.68
CA ASP A 8 -6.17 0.48 -14.44
C ASP A 8 -5.31 -0.43 -13.57
N ALA A 9 -4.78 0.11 -12.47
CA ALA A 9 -3.94 -0.62 -11.55
C ALA A 9 -4.78 -1.51 -10.62
N LEU A 10 -5.99 -1.06 -10.26
CA LEU A 10 -6.94 -1.85 -9.46
C LEU A 10 -7.23 -3.18 -10.15
N PHE A 11 -7.64 -3.14 -11.42
CA PHE A 11 -7.95 -4.35 -12.18
C PHE A 11 -6.75 -5.30 -12.25
N LYS A 12 -5.55 -4.78 -12.56
CA LYS A 12 -4.33 -5.57 -12.62
C LYS A 12 -3.96 -6.19 -11.27
N ILE A 13 -4.11 -5.47 -10.16
CA ILE A 13 -3.78 -5.99 -8.83
C ILE A 13 -4.71 -7.14 -8.45
N VAL A 14 -6.01 -7.05 -8.77
CA VAL A 14 -6.95 -8.12 -8.40
C VAL A 14 -6.82 -9.36 -9.27
N THR A 15 -6.31 -9.23 -10.51
CA THR A 15 -6.15 -10.37 -11.43
C THR A 15 -4.74 -10.96 -11.42
N GLU A 16 -3.71 -10.15 -11.23
CA GLU A 16 -2.30 -10.55 -11.33
C GLU A 16 -1.55 -10.46 -9.99
N GLY A 17 -2.18 -9.90 -8.95
CA GLY A 17 -1.54 -9.62 -7.67
C GLY A 17 -0.79 -8.29 -7.63
N PHE A 18 -0.29 -7.94 -6.43
CA PHE A 18 0.54 -6.75 -6.26
C PHE A 18 1.90 -6.88 -6.96
N LYS A 19 2.49 -5.75 -7.35
CA LYS A 19 3.84 -5.68 -7.93
C LYS A 19 4.63 -4.54 -7.28
N ILE A 20 5.94 -4.70 -7.15
CA ILE A 20 6.80 -3.71 -6.51
C ILE A 20 7.31 -2.68 -7.53
N GLY A 21 7.02 -1.41 -7.27
CA GLY A 21 7.49 -0.28 -8.09
C GLY A 21 9.02 -0.17 -8.12
N GLY A 22 9.59 -0.06 -9.32
CA GLY A 22 11.03 -0.02 -9.57
C GLY A 22 11.73 -1.38 -9.53
N LYS A 23 10.98 -2.48 -9.37
CA LYS A 23 11.48 -3.85 -9.54
C LYS A 23 10.70 -4.59 -10.63
N GLU A 24 9.38 -4.60 -10.52
CA GLU A 24 8.48 -5.35 -11.42
C GLU A 24 7.67 -4.43 -12.33
N VAL A 25 7.39 -3.21 -11.88
CA VAL A 25 6.68 -2.18 -12.64
C VAL A 25 7.38 -0.83 -12.52
N ALA A 26 7.12 0.10 -13.43
CA ALA A 26 7.63 1.46 -13.31
C ALA A 26 7.17 2.10 -11.98
N VAL A 27 8.04 2.92 -11.39
CA VAL A 27 7.76 3.61 -10.11
C VAL A 27 6.69 4.66 -10.36
N LYS A 28 5.51 4.50 -9.77
CA LYS A 28 4.43 5.49 -9.85
C LYS A 28 4.28 6.35 -8.59
N ASN A 29 4.56 5.78 -7.41
CA ASN A 29 4.57 6.48 -6.13
C ASN A 29 5.89 6.24 -5.40
N GLY A 30 6.35 7.26 -4.68
CA GLY A 30 7.73 7.41 -4.23
C GLY A 30 8.27 6.24 -3.40
N LYS A 31 9.57 5.97 -3.56
CA LYS A 31 10.35 5.02 -2.75
C LYS A 31 10.79 5.63 -1.43
N VAL A 32 10.01 6.56 -0.89
CA VAL A 32 10.39 7.42 0.25
C VAL A 32 10.75 6.57 1.46
N HIS A 33 10.08 5.43 1.62
CA HIS A 33 10.30 4.49 2.70
C HIS A 33 10.86 3.15 2.22
N GLY A 34 11.51 3.13 1.05
CA GLY A 34 12.10 1.93 0.44
C GLY A 34 11.22 1.27 -0.61
N TYR A 35 11.74 0.17 -1.18
CA TYR A 35 11.04 -0.63 -2.18
C TYR A 35 10.09 -1.61 -1.51
N GLY A 36 8.81 -1.54 -1.87
CA GLY A 36 7.80 -2.48 -1.41
C GLY A 36 6.41 -2.08 -1.90
N VAL A 37 5.41 -2.82 -1.43
CA VAL A 37 4.00 -2.48 -1.64
C VAL A 37 3.53 -1.62 -0.48
N TYR A 38 3.10 -0.40 -0.78
CA TYR A 38 2.66 0.59 0.21
C TYR A 38 1.18 0.38 0.51
N THR A 39 0.84 0.26 1.77
CA THR A 39 -0.54 0.09 2.26
C THR A 39 -0.74 0.93 3.51
N SER A 40 -1.97 1.00 4.01
CA SER A 40 -2.27 1.65 5.29
C SER A 40 -3.14 0.78 6.20
N THR A 41 -3.00 0.97 7.50
CA THR A 41 -3.95 0.48 8.51
C THR A 41 -5.16 1.40 8.69
N TRP A 42 -5.06 2.64 8.21
CA TRP A 42 -6.14 3.63 8.23
C TRP A 42 -6.82 3.71 6.88
N THR A 43 -8.13 3.94 6.88
CA THR A 43 -8.93 4.08 5.67
C THR A 43 -8.71 5.42 4.97
N LYS A 44 -8.23 6.45 5.67
CA LYS A 44 -8.09 7.81 5.14
C LYS A 44 -7.00 7.92 4.06
N ASP A 45 -5.82 7.36 4.30
CA ASP A 45 -4.67 7.51 3.40
C ASP A 45 -4.88 6.93 1.99
N PRO A 46 -5.47 5.74 1.80
CA PRO A 46 -5.71 5.21 0.46
C PRO A 46 -6.73 6.02 -0.34
N LEU A 47 -7.56 6.87 0.28
CA LEU A 47 -8.58 7.64 -0.44
C LEU A 47 -7.96 8.65 -1.40
N GLU A 48 -6.85 9.29 -1.03
CA GLU A 48 -6.14 10.25 -1.88
C GLU A 48 -5.65 9.58 -3.17
N TYR A 49 -5.28 8.30 -3.10
CA TYR A 49 -4.84 7.49 -4.25
C TYR A 49 -5.98 6.82 -5.02
N SER A 50 -7.20 6.94 -4.52
CA SER A 50 -8.39 6.26 -5.05
C SER A 50 -9.45 7.22 -5.57
N LEU A 51 -9.12 8.51 -5.67
CA LEU A 51 -10.07 9.54 -6.11
C LEU A 51 -10.68 9.23 -7.48
N THR A 52 -9.87 8.71 -8.41
CA THR A 52 -10.32 8.38 -9.77
C THR A 52 -10.93 6.99 -9.90
N SER A 53 -10.60 6.06 -8.99
CA SER A 53 -11.16 4.71 -9.00
C SER A 53 -12.46 4.58 -8.22
N GLY A 54 -12.70 5.47 -7.24
CA GLY A 54 -13.83 5.34 -6.32
C GLY A 54 -13.80 4.03 -5.52
N ALA A 55 -12.63 3.39 -5.40
CA ALA A 55 -12.50 2.09 -4.77
C ALA A 55 -11.14 1.87 -4.10
N VAL A 56 -11.15 1.15 -2.98
CA VAL A 56 -9.96 0.76 -2.21
C VAL A 56 -9.88 -0.76 -2.14
N ILE A 57 -8.67 -1.32 -2.24
CA ILE A 57 -8.45 -2.75 -2.02
C ILE A 57 -8.19 -3.00 -0.54
N LEU A 58 -9.01 -3.84 0.09
CA LEU A 58 -8.74 -4.38 1.42
C LEU A 58 -8.03 -5.74 1.27
N SER A 59 -6.82 -5.80 1.80
CA SER A 59 -5.94 -6.96 1.71
C SER A 59 -5.66 -7.57 3.08
N GLN A 60 -5.54 -8.89 3.10
CA GLN A 60 -4.90 -9.62 4.19
C GLN A 60 -3.39 -9.53 4.00
N GLY A 61 -2.67 -9.03 5.01
CA GLY A 61 -1.22 -8.86 4.96
C GLY A 61 -0.50 -9.80 5.92
N LEU A 62 0.58 -10.41 5.46
CA LEU A 62 1.49 -11.24 6.24
C LEU A 62 2.71 -10.42 6.65
N LEU A 63 2.68 -9.86 7.86
CA LEU A 63 3.69 -8.92 8.33
C LEU A 63 5.10 -9.54 8.43
N GLY A 64 5.20 -10.82 8.79
CA GLY A 64 6.49 -11.46 9.07
C GLY A 64 7.25 -10.72 10.18
N ARG A 65 8.57 -10.55 10.00
CA ARG A 65 9.39 -9.70 10.88
C ARG A 65 9.10 -8.23 10.62
N TYR A 66 8.33 -7.63 11.50
CA TYR A 66 7.85 -6.26 11.34
C TYR A 66 8.68 -5.25 12.14
N LYS A 67 9.02 -4.11 11.50
CA LYS A 67 9.68 -2.98 12.14
C LYS A 67 8.74 -1.77 12.23
N ASN A 68 8.33 -1.43 13.44
CA ASN A 68 7.68 -0.14 13.70
C ASN A 68 8.73 0.97 13.83
N GLY A 69 8.42 2.16 13.33
CA GLY A 69 9.29 3.33 13.42
C GLY A 69 10.55 3.25 12.55
N ALA A 70 10.47 2.59 11.39
CA ALA A 70 11.58 2.48 10.46
C ALA A 70 12.02 3.86 9.94
N THR A 71 13.33 4.06 9.90
CA THR A 71 13.99 5.19 9.24
C THR A 71 14.28 4.87 7.78
N THR A 72 14.78 5.86 7.03
CA THR A 72 15.18 5.69 5.63
C THR A 72 16.39 4.74 5.46
N ILE A 73 17.12 4.41 6.52
CA ILE A 73 18.22 3.44 6.44
C ILE A 73 17.70 2.03 6.75
N ASP A 74 16.67 1.91 7.58
CA ASP A 74 16.15 0.62 8.05
C ASP A 74 15.53 -0.23 6.93
N HIS A 75 14.98 0.38 5.87
CA HIS A 75 14.42 -0.37 4.75
C HIS A 75 15.49 -1.02 3.85
N MET A 76 16.76 -0.61 3.96
CA MET A 76 17.88 -1.29 3.29
C MET A 76 18.34 -2.54 4.06
N ASN A 77 18.04 -2.64 5.36
CA ASN A 77 18.35 -3.82 6.14
C ASN A 77 17.40 -4.97 5.76
N ALA A 78 17.96 -6.08 5.25
CA ALA A 78 17.20 -7.24 4.77
C ALA A 78 16.50 -8.05 5.88
N CYS A 79 16.62 -7.64 7.14
CA CYS A 79 16.17 -8.42 8.30
C CYS A 79 14.65 -8.35 8.56
N TYR A 80 13.94 -7.41 7.93
CA TYR A 80 12.50 -7.19 8.13
C TYR A 80 11.70 -7.46 6.86
N ASP A 81 10.55 -8.11 7.02
CA ASP A 81 9.63 -8.43 5.92
C ASP A 81 8.61 -7.31 5.68
N SER A 82 8.35 -6.49 6.69
CA SER A 82 7.48 -5.30 6.56
C SER A 82 7.86 -4.24 7.58
N TRP A 83 7.46 -2.99 7.33
CA TRP A 83 7.75 -1.89 8.23
C TRP A 83 6.74 -0.74 8.13
N SER A 84 6.69 0.03 9.21
CA SER A 84 5.99 1.31 9.26
C SER A 84 6.99 2.44 9.46
N PRO A 85 6.97 3.48 8.62
CA PRO A 85 7.84 4.64 8.77
C PRO A 85 7.59 5.38 10.09
N LYS A 86 8.65 5.92 10.71
CA LYS A 86 8.52 6.69 11.96
C LYS A 86 7.59 7.89 11.85
N SER A 87 7.60 8.59 10.71
CA SER A 87 6.76 9.76 10.47
C SER A 87 5.30 9.41 10.11
N GLN A 88 5.04 8.18 9.67
CA GLN A 88 3.74 7.73 9.15
C GLN A 88 3.43 6.33 9.69
N PRO A 89 3.16 6.18 11.01
CA PRO A 89 3.02 4.87 11.65
C PRO A 89 1.80 4.08 11.17
N HIS A 90 0.85 4.73 10.51
CA HIS A 90 -0.32 4.10 9.92
C HIS A 90 0.00 3.42 8.58
N TRP A 91 1.07 3.81 7.88
CA TRP A 91 1.53 3.15 6.65
C TRP A 91 2.22 1.84 6.97
N VAL A 92 1.99 0.83 6.15
CA VAL A 92 2.71 -0.45 6.20
C VAL A 92 3.24 -0.76 4.82
N VAL A 93 4.56 -0.91 4.72
CA VAL A 93 5.25 -1.29 3.49
C VAL A 93 5.64 -2.76 3.59
N PHE A 94 5.21 -3.55 2.61
CA PHE A 94 5.54 -4.97 2.50
C PHE A 94 6.70 -5.16 1.52
N ARG A 95 7.75 -5.88 1.93
CA ARG A 95 8.95 -6.09 1.11
C ARG A 95 8.63 -6.86 -0.17
N LYS A 96 7.75 -7.84 -0.08
CA LYS A 96 7.37 -8.78 -1.12
C LYS A 96 5.88 -8.67 -1.43
N SER A 97 5.50 -8.78 -2.70
CA SER A 97 4.10 -8.71 -3.12
C SER A 97 3.28 -9.88 -2.60
N GLU A 98 3.88 -11.07 -2.49
CA GLU A 98 3.23 -12.31 -2.04
C GLU A 98 2.83 -12.26 -0.55
N GLN A 99 3.27 -11.26 0.19
CA GLN A 99 2.80 -11.00 1.56
C GLN A 99 1.39 -10.42 1.59
N LEU A 100 0.83 -10.01 0.46
CA LEU A 100 -0.48 -9.38 0.36
C LEU A 100 -1.42 -10.21 -0.49
N LEU A 101 -2.56 -10.57 0.10
CA LEU A 101 -3.68 -11.16 -0.61
C LEU A 101 -4.82 -10.14 -0.71
N PRO A 102 -5.14 -9.61 -1.90
CA PRO A 102 -6.38 -8.87 -2.11
C PRO A 102 -7.58 -9.72 -1.70
N ARG A 103 -8.43 -9.22 -0.80
CA ARG A 103 -9.62 -9.94 -0.31
C ARG A 103 -10.91 -9.30 -0.78
N TYR A 104 -10.95 -7.97 -0.74
CA TYR A 104 -12.14 -7.22 -1.10
C TYR A 104 -11.75 -5.97 -1.89
N VAL A 105 -12.63 -5.60 -2.82
CA VAL A 105 -12.65 -4.27 -3.44
C VAL A 105 -13.81 -3.52 -2.80
N ILE A 106 -13.51 -2.42 -2.11
CA ILE A 106 -14.47 -1.60 -1.40
C ILE A 106 -14.74 -0.37 -2.26
N HIS A 107 -15.93 -0.31 -2.86
CA HIS A 107 -16.41 0.87 -3.55
C HIS A 107 -16.92 1.89 -2.53
N PHE A 108 -16.62 3.17 -2.75
CA PHE A 108 -17.08 4.25 -1.89
C PHE A 108 -17.58 5.42 -2.73
N HIS A 109 -18.49 6.18 -2.15
CA HIS A 109 -18.95 7.44 -2.70
C HIS A 109 -18.50 8.56 -1.76
N ARG A 110 -17.92 9.63 -2.30
CA ARG A 110 -17.77 10.85 -1.52
C ARG A 110 -19.13 11.53 -1.46
N THR A 111 -19.70 11.60 -0.27
CA THR A 111 -20.77 12.55 0.00
C THR A 111 -20.06 13.85 0.32
N ASP A 112 -19.79 14.66 -0.70
CA ASP A 112 -19.29 16.00 -0.46
C ASP A 112 -20.36 16.73 0.36
N VAL A 113 -20.05 17.10 1.61
CA VAL A 113 -20.74 18.23 2.23
C VAL A 113 -20.28 19.42 1.43
N LEU A 114 -21.15 19.88 0.52
CA LEU A 114 -21.08 21.20 -0.09
C LEU A 114 -20.88 22.21 1.05
N VAL A 115 -19.70 22.83 1.11
CA VAL A 115 -19.47 24.08 1.83
C VAL A 115 -19.19 25.14 0.78
#